data_AF-A0A8R7VE83-F1
#
_entry.id   AF-A0A8R7VE83-F1
#
_cell.length_a   1.000
_cell.length_b   1.000
_cell.length_c   1.000
_cell.angle_alpha   90.00
_cell.angle_beta   90.00
_cell.angle_gamma   90.00
#
_symmetry.space_group_name_H-M   'P 1'
#
loop_
_entity.id
_entity.type
_entity.pdbx_description
1 polymer ?
#
loop_
_entity_poly.entity_id
_entity_poly.type
_entity_poly.pdbx_seq_one_letter_code
_entity_poly.pdbx_strand_id
1 'polypeptide(L)'
;MIHSDVWGPCELRSISGHRWFVTFIDCFSRYIWLYLLKHKSDVFLVFKDLCALIKNQHGATIKTLRSDNGTEYINNEFGQFLASNGIEHQTTCVDTPEQNGVAERKNRHLLEVARSLMFTMNVPKFLWGEAIKTAAYLINRM
;
A
#
# COMPACT_ATOMS: atom_id res chain seq x y z
N MET A 1 -7.49 6.66 -10.29
CA MET A 1 -7.44 7.11 -8.88
C MET A 1 -6.82 5.99 -8.09
N ILE A 2 -5.92 6.31 -7.16
CA ILE A 2 -5.24 5.31 -6.33
C ILE A 2 -5.69 5.46 -4.89
N HIS A 3 -6.11 4.35 -4.27
CA HIS A 3 -6.27 4.29 -2.81
C HIS A 3 -5.00 3.77 -2.16
N SER A 4 -4.65 4.33 -1.00
CA SER A 4 -3.49 3.95 -0.24
C SER A 4 -3.85 3.67 1.21
N ASP A 5 -3.23 2.64 1.79
CA ASP A 5 -3.36 2.32 3.21
C ASP A 5 -2.08 1.65 3.73
N VAL A 6 -1.72 1.95 4.99
CA VAL A 6 -0.54 1.39 5.65
C VAL A 6 -0.97 0.43 6.74
N TRP A 7 -0.55 -0.82 6.60
CA TRP A 7 -0.79 -1.82 7.63
C TRP A 7 0.42 -2.01 8.54
N GLY A 8 0.16 -2.14 9.84
CA GLY A 8 1.14 -2.50 10.86
C GLY A 8 1.06 -1.61 12.11
N PRO A 9 2.00 -1.77 13.06
CA PRO A 9 3.15 -2.66 13.02
C PRO A 9 2.80 -4.14 13.19
N CYS A 10 3.48 -5.02 12.47
CA CYS A 10 3.51 -6.43 12.80
C CYS A 10 4.36 -6.65 14.08
N GLU A 11 3.89 -7.54 14.95
CA GLU A 11 4.63 -7.98 16.14
C GLU A 11 5.93 -8.70 15.74
N LEU A 12 5.87 -9.50 14.68
CA LEU A 12 7.01 -10.24 14.15
C LEU A 12 7.70 -9.43 13.05
N ARG A 13 9.02 -9.29 13.15
CA ARG A 13 9.81 -8.74 12.04
C ARG A 13 9.84 -9.73 10.89
N SER A 14 9.71 -9.23 9.67
CA SER A 14 10.01 -10.05 8.49
C SER A 14 11.49 -10.44 8.49
N ILE A 15 11.87 -11.44 7.67
CA ILE A 15 13.27 -11.86 7.48
C ILE A 15 14.21 -10.68 7.19
N SER A 16 13.73 -9.65 6.48
CA SER A 16 14.50 -8.46 6.11
C SER A 16 14.29 -7.27 7.05
N GLY A 17 13.65 -7.49 8.20
CA GLY A 17 13.47 -6.50 9.27
C GLY A 17 12.29 -5.52 9.08
N HIS A 18 11.49 -5.66 8.03
CA HIS A 18 10.27 -4.85 7.83
C HIS A 18 9.21 -5.19 8.87
N ARG A 19 8.41 -4.18 9.25
CA ARG A 19 7.31 -4.29 10.23
C ARG A 19 6.00 -3.71 9.73
N TRP A 20 6.02 -2.98 8.63
CA TRP A 20 4.86 -2.39 7.99
C TRP A 20 4.81 -2.81 6.53
N PHE A 21 3.65 -2.63 5.90
CA PHE A 21 3.55 -2.60 4.45
C PHE A 21 2.56 -1.51 4.04
N VAL A 22 2.75 -0.96 2.85
CA VAL A 22 1.82 -0.05 2.21
C VAL A 22 1.26 -0.71 0.96
N THR A 23 -0.03 -0.50 0.72
CA THR A 23 -0.67 -0.90 -0.53
C THR A 23 -1.16 0.33 -1.27
N PHE A 24 -0.93 0.33 -2.57
CA PHE A 24 -1.52 1.28 -3.52
C PHE A 24 -2.42 0.49 -4.45
N ILE A 25 -3.69 0.87 -4.54
CA ILE A 25 -4.71 0.13 -5.28
C ILE A 25 -5.31 1.05 -6.31
N ASP A 26 -5.19 0.69 -7.59
CA ASP A 26 -5.87 1.43 -8.65
C ASP A 26 -7.38 1.13 -8.64
N CYS A 27 -8.20 2.19 -8.64
CA CYS A 27 -9.66 2.07 -8.67
C CYS A 27 -10.18 1.37 -9.93
N PHE A 28 -9.49 1.57 -11.06
CA PHE A 28 -9.97 1.10 -12.35
C PHE A 28 -9.60 -0.36 -12.59
N SER A 29 -8.31 -0.68 -12.62
CA SER A 29 -7.79 -2.02 -12.88
C SER A 29 -7.87 -2.95 -11.67
N ARG A 30 -8.09 -2.41 -10.46
CA ARG A 30 -7.96 -3.13 -9.18
C ARG A 30 -6.56 -3.69 -8.93
N TYR A 31 -5.57 -3.29 -9.72
CA TYR A 31 -4.19 -3.69 -9.56
C TYR A 31 -3.63 -3.16 -8.23
N ILE A 32 -2.86 -3.98 -7.55
CA ILE A 32 -2.30 -3.70 -6.23
C ILE A 32 -0.78 -3.63 -6.33
N TRP A 33 -0.21 -2.47 -5.99
CA TRP A 33 1.22 -2.37 -5.68
C TRP A 33 1.41 -2.49 -4.17
N LEU A 34 2.23 -3.47 -3.74
CA LEU A 34 2.53 -3.72 -2.34
C LEU A 34 4.01 -3.51 -2.09
N TYR A 35 4.34 -2.72 -1.06
CA TYR A 35 5.71 -2.48 -0.64
C TYR A 35 5.86 -2.72 0.87
N LEU A 36 6.91 -3.44 1.26
CA LEU A 36 7.26 -3.64 2.66
C LEU A 36 8.07 -2.44 3.17
N LEU A 37 7.80 -2.02 4.41
CA LEU A 37 8.40 -0.83 5.01
C LEU A 37 9.07 -1.14 6.35
N LYS A 38 10.22 -0.50 6.58
CA LYS A 38 10.91 -0.54 7.87
C LYS A 38 10.41 0.55 8.80
N HIS A 39 9.97 1.68 8.26
CA HIS A 39 9.35 2.78 9.01
C HIS A 39 8.13 3.30 8.24
N LYS A 40 7.12 3.83 8.96
CA LYS A 40 5.96 4.48 8.33
C LYS A 40 6.35 5.70 7.48
N SER A 41 7.43 6.38 7.82
CA SER A 41 7.98 7.51 7.05
C SER A 41 8.44 7.13 5.64
N ASP A 42 8.74 5.85 5.40
CA ASP A 42 9.26 5.37 4.10
C ASP A 42 8.18 5.40 3.00
N VAL A 43 6.90 5.58 3.36
CA VAL A 43 5.76 5.67 2.42
C VAL A 43 5.99 6.71 1.35
N PHE A 44 6.55 7.88 1.72
CA PHE A 44 6.80 8.95 0.75
C PHE A 44 7.79 8.55 -0.33
N LEU A 45 8.93 7.97 0.08
CA LEU A 45 9.96 7.52 -0.85
C LEU A 45 9.40 6.48 -1.81
N VAL A 46 8.69 5.48 -1.27
CA VAL A 46 8.04 4.44 -2.07
C VAL A 46 7.00 5.04 -3.03
N PHE A 47 6.23 6.04 -2.61
CA PHE A 47 5.24 6.68 -3.47
C PHE A 47 5.89 7.43 -4.65
N LYS A 48 7.03 8.09 -4.43
CA LYS A 48 7.80 8.71 -5.53
C LYS A 48 8.25 7.68 -6.55
N ASP A 49 8.79 6.56 -6.07
CA ASP A 49 9.25 5.46 -6.94
C ASP A 49 8.07 4.86 -7.72
N LEU A 50 6.91 4.70 -7.08
CA LEU A 50 5.69 4.25 -7.75
C LEU A 50 5.23 5.23 -8.84
N CYS A 51 5.24 6.54 -8.57
CA CYS A 51 4.89 7.55 -9.56
C CYS A 51 5.80 7.46 -10.79
N ALA A 52 7.11 7.33 -10.57
CA ALA A 52 8.09 7.17 -11.65
C ALA A 52 7.88 5.86 -12.43
N LEU A 53 7.60 4.76 -11.73
CA LEU A 53 7.30 3.46 -12.32
C LEU A 53 6.08 3.54 -13.23
N ILE A 54 4.95 4.08 -12.74
CA ILE A 54 3.70 4.17 -13.51
C ILE A 54 3.88 5.08 -14.73
N LYS A 55 4.59 6.19 -14.57
CA LYS A 55 4.90 7.10 -15.69
C LYS A 55 5.73 6.42 -16.77
N ASN A 56 6.75 5.66 -16.39
CA ASN A 56 7.65 5.03 -17.35
C ASN A 56 7.08 3.75 -17.97
N GLN A 57 6.41 2.91 -17.20
CA GLN A 57 5.90 1.62 -17.69
C GLN A 57 4.56 1.72 -18.40
N HIS A 58 3.68 2.62 -17.95
CA HIS A 58 2.31 2.72 -18.45
C HIS A 58 2.03 4.02 -19.20
N GLY A 59 2.99 4.95 -19.27
CA GLY A 59 2.77 6.27 -19.88
C GLY A 59 1.67 7.08 -19.20
N ALA A 60 1.29 6.71 -17.98
CA ALA A 60 0.16 7.26 -17.25
C ALA A 60 0.64 8.06 -16.04
N THR A 61 -0.17 9.03 -15.61
CA THR A 61 0.07 9.80 -14.39
C THR A 61 -1.04 9.56 -13.39
N ILE A 62 -0.67 9.54 -12.10
CA ILE A 62 -1.65 9.43 -11.02
C ILE A 62 -2.36 10.78 -10.92
N LYS A 63 -3.69 10.78 -11.11
CA LYS A 63 -4.49 12.02 -11.02
C LYS A 63 -4.89 12.35 -9.59
N THR A 64 -5.25 11.32 -8.83
CA THR A 64 -5.80 11.47 -7.48
C THR A 64 -5.28 10.34 -6.61
N LEU A 65 -4.73 10.71 -5.46
CA LEU A 65 -4.37 9.80 -4.37
C LEU A 65 -5.39 9.97 -3.26
N ARG A 66 -6.00 8.87 -2.82
CA ARG A 66 -6.81 8.83 -1.61
C ARG A 66 -6.12 8.03 -0.52
N SER A 67 -5.96 8.65 0.64
CA SER A 67 -5.39 8.01 1.83
C SER A 67 -6.26 8.31 3.06
N ASP A 68 -5.96 7.64 4.16
CA ASP A 68 -6.41 8.09 5.47
C ASP A 68 -5.69 9.39 5.89
N ASN A 69 -6.08 9.95 7.05
CA ASN A 69 -5.39 11.08 7.67
C ASN A 69 -4.10 10.66 8.41
N GLY A 70 -3.42 9.61 7.93
CA GLY A 70 -2.15 9.15 8.49
C GLY A 70 -1.07 10.24 8.42
N THR A 71 -0.27 10.37 9.48
CA THR A 71 0.82 11.36 9.54
C THR A 71 1.91 11.08 8.49
N GLU A 72 1.99 9.85 8.00
CA GLU A 72 2.82 9.46 6.85
C GLU A 72 2.44 10.18 5.55
N TYR A 73 1.16 10.53 5.36
CA TYR A 73 0.64 11.23 4.18
C TYR A 73 0.50 12.73 4.40
N ILE A 74 0.28 13.17 5.64
CA ILE A 74 0.14 14.58 6.02
C ILE A 74 1.51 15.14 6.42
N ASN A 75 2.38 15.33 5.44
CA ASN A 75 3.63 16.06 5.63
C ASN A 75 3.86 17.07 4.49
N ASN A 76 4.58 18.15 4.79
CA ASN A 76 4.77 19.26 3.85
C ASN A 76 5.49 18.83 2.57
N GLU A 77 6.45 17.91 2.68
CA GLU A 77 7.19 17.39 1.53
C GLU A 77 6.30 16.57 0.59
N PHE A 78 5.42 15.74 1.14
CA PHE A 78 4.42 14.95 0.42
C PHE A 78 3.45 15.87 -0.30
N GLY A 79 2.91 16.87 0.40
CA GLY A 79 2.01 17.87 -0.20
C GLY A 79 2.67 18.64 -1.35
N GLN A 80 3.91 19.10 -1.18
CA GLN A 80 4.67 19.77 -2.24
C GLN A 80 4.94 18.85 -3.44
N PHE A 81 5.25 17.58 -3.20
CA PHE A 81 5.44 16.59 -4.26
C PHE A 81 4.15 16.33 -5.03
N LEU A 82 3.02 16.17 -4.35
CA LEU A 82 1.72 15.99 -5.00
C LEU A 82 1.36 17.21 -5.85
N ALA A 83 1.49 18.42 -5.29
CA ALA A 83 1.20 19.67 -6.00
C ALA A 83 2.09 19.84 -7.24
N SER A 84 3.40 19.57 -7.13
CA SER A 84 4.34 19.68 -8.27
C SER A 84 4.08 18.65 -9.37
N ASN A 85 3.48 17.50 -9.04
CA ASN A 85 3.07 16.49 -10.02
C ASN A 85 1.60 16.63 -10.47
N GLY A 86 0.88 17.65 -9.98
CA GLY A 86 -0.54 17.86 -10.29
C GLY A 86 -1.46 16.75 -9.77
N ILE A 87 -1.06 16.08 -8.68
CA ILE A 87 -1.82 14.99 -8.06
C ILE A 87 -2.73 15.57 -6.98
N GLU A 88 -4.03 15.31 -7.08
CA GLU A 88 -4.99 15.71 -6.05
C GLU A 88 -4.91 14.75 -4.85
N HIS A 89 -4.67 15.29 -3.65
CA HIS A 89 -4.73 14.52 -2.41
C HIS A 89 -6.14 14.56 -1.84
N GLN A 90 -6.79 13.41 -1.75
CA GLN A 90 -8.06 13.27 -1.03
C GLN A 90 -7.81 12.52 0.26
N THR A 91 -7.94 13.19 1.39
CA THR A 91 -7.92 12.50 2.68
C THR A 91 -9.34 12.22 3.14
N THR A 92 -9.53 11.08 3.81
CA THR A 92 -10.84 10.76 4.39
C THR A 92 -11.13 11.65 5.59
N CYS A 93 -12.36 12.15 5.68
CA CYS A 93 -12.79 12.86 6.88
C CYS A 93 -12.77 11.92 8.10
N VAL A 94 -12.41 12.47 9.25
CA VAL A 94 -12.65 11.81 10.55
C VAL A 94 -14.14 11.47 10.60
N ASP A 95 -14.48 10.24 10.99
CA ASP A 95 -15.84 9.67 11.04
C ASP A 95 -16.47 9.15 9.73
N THR A 96 -15.73 9.10 8.60
CA THR A 96 -16.19 8.39 7.37
C THR A 96 -15.21 7.30 6.89
N PRO A 97 -14.98 6.25 7.70
CA PRO A 97 -14.04 5.16 7.35
C PRO A 97 -14.40 4.44 6.03
N GLU A 98 -15.66 4.51 5.62
CA GLU A 98 -16.17 3.96 4.36
C GLU A 98 -15.42 4.49 3.13
N GLN A 99 -14.91 5.74 3.18
CA GLN A 99 -14.23 6.37 2.06
C GLN A 99 -12.87 5.74 1.71
N ASN A 100 -12.17 5.15 2.70
CA ASN A 100 -10.98 4.32 2.49
C ASN A 100 -11.25 2.81 2.63
N GLY A 101 -12.51 2.43 2.85
CA GLY A 101 -12.91 1.03 3.01
C GLY A 101 -12.58 0.14 1.80
N VAL A 102 -12.27 0.70 0.64
CA VAL A 102 -11.72 -0.06 -0.50
C VAL A 102 -10.33 -0.58 -0.19
N ALA A 103 -9.42 0.27 0.31
CA ALA A 103 -8.06 -0.15 0.65
C ALA A 103 -8.07 -1.07 1.87
N GLU A 104 -8.82 -0.73 2.92
CA GLU A 104 -8.89 -1.54 4.13
C GLU A 104 -9.42 -2.96 3.87
N ARG A 105 -10.52 -3.09 3.10
CA ARG A 105 -11.05 -4.42 2.73
C ARG A 105 -10.06 -5.21 1.90
N LYS A 106 -9.31 -4.54 1.03
CA LYS A 106 -8.33 -5.22 0.18
C LYS A 106 -7.10 -5.65 0.98
N ASN A 107 -6.67 -4.85 1.95
CA ASN A 107 -5.63 -5.22 2.93
C ASN A 107 -6.05 -6.40 3.79
N ARG A 108 -7.31 -6.43 4.25
CA ARG A 108 -7.87 -7.58 4.97
C ARG A 108 -7.82 -8.85 4.12
N HIS A 109 -8.29 -8.78 2.88
CA HIS A 109 -8.25 -9.91 1.95
C HIS A 109 -6.82 -10.39 1.67
N LEU A 110 -5.86 -9.49 1.46
CA LEU A 110 -4.45 -9.82 1.29
C LEU A 110 -3.88 -10.58 2.49
N LEU A 111 -4.20 -10.11 3.71
CA LEU A 111 -3.75 -10.75 4.95
C LEU A 111 -4.38 -12.13 5.14
N GLU A 112 -5.65 -12.30 4.80
CA GLU A 112 -6.33 -13.60 4.85
C GLU A 112 -5.69 -14.60 3.88
N VAL A 113 -5.46 -14.19 2.63
CA VAL A 113 -4.80 -15.05 1.63
C VAL A 113 -3.37 -15.38 2.06
N ALA A 114 -2.60 -14.40 2.54
CA ALA A 114 -1.24 -14.63 3.01
C ALA A 114 -1.20 -15.60 4.21
N ARG A 115 -2.13 -15.46 5.17
CA ARG A 115 -2.25 -16.38 6.32
C ARG A 115 -2.60 -17.80 5.88
N SER A 116 -3.56 -17.94 4.95
CA SER A 116 -3.94 -19.24 4.40
C SER A 116 -2.76 -19.91 3.69
N LEU A 117 -2.03 -19.19 2.84
CA LEU A 117 -0.82 -19.69 2.16
C LEU A 117 0.23 -20.17 3.17
N MET A 118 0.51 -19.36 4.19
CA MET A 118 1.48 -19.72 5.23
C MET A 118 1.05 -20.96 6.03
N PHE A 119 -0.24 -21.07 6.36
CA PHE A 119 -0.78 -22.22 7.08
C PHE A 119 -0.69 -23.50 6.26
N THR A 120 -1.13 -23.47 5.00
CA THR A 120 -1.11 -24.63 4.10
C THR A 120 0.29 -25.13 3.81
N MET A 121 1.26 -24.21 3.64
CA MET A 121 2.65 -24.56 3.31
C MET A 121 3.55 -24.71 4.55
N ASN A 122 2.99 -24.63 5.76
CA ASN A 122 3.72 -24.66 7.04
C ASN A 122 4.92 -23.69 7.08
N VAL A 123 4.70 -22.47 6.58
CA VAL A 123 5.75 -21.45 6.44
C VAL A 123 6.02 -20.78 7.79
N PRO A 124 7.29 -20.63 8.21
CA PRO A 124 7.63 -19.90 9.42
C PRO A 124 7.08 -18.46 9.43
N LYS A 125 6.60 -18.02 10.60
CA LYS A 125 5.91 -16.71 10.74
C LYS A 125 6.78 -15.50 10.36
N PHE A 126 8.10 -15.58 10.46
CA PHE A 126 9.02 -14.51 10.07
C PHE A 126 9.08 -14.27 8.54
N LEU A 127 8.50 -15.15 7.73
CA LEU A 127 8.39 -14.98 6.28
C LEU A 127 7.08 -14.30 5.85
N TRP A 128 6.32 -13.73 6.78
CA TRP A 128 5.04 -13.05 6.47
C TRP A 128 5.17 -11.99 5.36
N GLY A 129 6.32 -11.29 5.29
CA GLY A 129 6.57 -10.28 4.26
C GLY A 129 6.66 -10.87 2.85
N GLU A 130 7.23 -12.06 2.70
CA GLU A 130 7.29 -12.75 1.41
C GLU A 130 5.95 -13.43 1.09
N ALA A 131 5.26 -13.92 2.11
CA ALA A 131 3.91 -14.47 1.96
C ALA A 131 2.92 -13.43 1.43
N ILE A 132 2.95 -12.19 1.95
CA ILE A 132 2.03 -11.14 1.50
C ILE A 132 2.36 -10.60 0.12
N LYS A 133 3.64 -10.51 -0.26
CA LYS A 133 4.06 -10.22 -1.64
C LYS A 133 3.55 -11.29 -2.60
N THR A 134 3.68 -12.56 -2.20
CA THR A 134 3.18 -13.70 -2.99
C THR A 134 1.67 -13.63 -3.13
N ALA A 135 0.94 -13.34 -2.06
CA ALA A 135 -0.51 -13.14 -2.10
C ALA A 135 -0.90 -12.01 -3.06
N ALA A 136 -0.22 -10.86 -2.99
CA ALA A 136 -0.47 -9.73 -3.90
C ALA A 136 -0.21 -10.09 -5.36
N TYR A 137 0.87 -10.81 -5.64
CA TYR A 137 1.20 -11.29 -6.98
C TYR A 137 0.13 -12.23 -7.54
N LEU A 138 -0.37 -13.17 -6.72
CA LEU A 138 -1.44 -14.07 -7.13
C LEU A 138 -2.75 -13.32 -7.38
N ILE A 139 -3.11 -12.37 -6.52
CA ILE A 139 -4.33 -11.57 -6.65
C ILE A 139 -4.32 -10.70 -7.91
N ASN A 140 -3.17 -10.13 -8.28
CA ASN A 140 -3.04 -9.32 -9.49
C ASN A 140 -3.12 -10.13 -10.81
N ARG A 141 -3.16 -11.47 -10.74
CA ARG A 141 -3.16 -12.36 -11.91
C ARG A 141 -4.44 -13.21 -12.03
N MET A 142 -5.38 -13.03 -11.11
CA MET A 142 -6.72 -13.62 -11.19
C MET A 142 -7.64 -12.68 -11.97
#